data_AF-A0A3D0MJ83-F1
#
_entry.id   AF-A0A3D0MJ83-F1
#
_cell.length_a   1.000
_cell.length_b   1.000
_cell.length_c   1.000
_cell.angle_alpha   90.00
_cell.angle_beta   90.00
_cell.angle_gamma   90.00
#
_symmetry.space_group_name_H-M   'P 1'
#
loop_
_entity.id
_entity.type
_entity.pdbx_description
1 polymer ?
#
loop_
_entity_poly.entity_id
_entity_poly.type
_entity_poly.pdbx_seq_one_letter_code
_entity_poly.pdbx_strand_id
1 'polypeptide(L)' 'SETEPNPVANLGIVQFEIPARIGGVVAGGRAEAGGMLAGDEILAVNGEAVSGWTHWVDIIRSSPELSLDV' A
#
# COMPACT_ATOMS: atom_id res chain seq x y z
N SER A 1 5.75 -22.89 -3.22
CA SER A 1 6.79 -22.39 -2.31
C SER A 1 6.30 -22.62 -0.91
N GLU A 2 7.07 -23.36 -0.11
CA GLU A 2 6.74 -23.63 1.30
C GLU A 2 6.51 -22.28 2.00
N THR A 3 5.34 -22.11 2.60
CA THR A 3 5.02 -20.92 3.38
C THR A 3 6.06 -20.79 4.48
N GLU A 4 6.84 -19.70 4.45
CA GLU A 4 7.71 -19.34 5.56
C GLU A 4 6.93 -19.42 6.87
N PRO A 5 7.55 -19.95 7.94
CA PRO A 5 6.88 -20.03 9.23
C PRO A 5 6.43 -18.62 9.64
N ASN A 6 5.16 -18.49 10.04
CA ASN A 6 4.60 -17.27 10.58
C ASN A 6 4.67 -17.34 12.12
N PRO A 7 5.77 -16.89 12.75
CA PRO A 7 5.95 -17.02 14.20
C PRO A 7 4.90 -16.26 15.01
N VAL A 8 4.36 -15.17 14.46
CA VAL A 8 3.33 -14.35 15.10
C VAL A 8 2.01 -15.14 15.17
N ALA A 9 1.60 -15.76 14.07
CA ALA A 9 0.42 -16.63 14.05
C ALA A 9 0.60 -17.86 14.96
N ASN A 10 1.80 -18.46 14.99
CA ASN A 10 2.10 -19.60 15.86
C ASN A 10 2.04 -19.24 17.36
N LEU A 11 2.27 -17.98 17.71
CA LEU A 11 2.07 -17.43 19.06
C LEU A 11 0.59 -17.11 19.37
N GLY A 12 -0.33 -17.33 18.42
CA GLY A 12 -1.74 -17.00 18.57
C GLY A 12 -2.04 -15.49 18.44
N ILE A 13 -1.14 -14.73 17.83
CA ILE A 13 -1.29 -13.29 17.62
C ILE A 13 -1.79 -13.06 16.19
N VAL A 14 -2.79 -12.18 16.07
CA VAL A 14 -3.29 -11.74 14.76
C VAL A 14 -2.73 -10.35 14.48
N GLN A 15 -2.04 -10.21 13.36
CA GLN A 15 -1.59 -8.91 12.88
C GLN A 15 -2.80 -8.14 12.32
N PHE A 16 -2.94 -6.89 12.76
CA PHE A 16 -3.91 -5.96 12.20
C PHE A 16 -3.22 -5.12 11.13
N GLU A 17 -3.73 -5.21 9.90
CA GLU A 17 -3.24 -4.40 8.78
C GLU A 17 -4.22 -3.26 8.49
N ILE A 18 -3.70 -2.04 8.46
CA ILE A 18 -4.49 -0.86 8.09
C ILE A 18 -4.62 -0.86 6.56
N PRO A 19 -5.82 -0.83 5.99
CA PRO A 19 -6.00 -0.77 4.54
C PRO A 19 -5.30 0.45 3.91
N ALA A 20 -4.80 0.30 2.69
CA ALA A 20 -4.18 1.40 1.94
C ALA A 20 -5.21 2.38 1.35
N ARG A 21 -6.10 2.91 2.20
CA ARG A 21 -7.18 3.82 1.79
C ARG A 21 -6.75 5.28 1.84
N ILE A 22 -6.95 6.01 0.75
CA ILE A 22 -6.64 7.43 0.65
C ILE A 22 -7.68 8.25 1.43
N GLY A 23 -7.24 8.92 2.50
CA GLY A 23 -8.10 9.81 3.27
C GLY A 23 -8.36 11.16 2.60
N GLY A 24 -7.46 11.59 1.72
CA GLY A 24 -7.54 12.87 1.02
C GLY A 24 -6.39 13.04 0.03
N VAL A 25 -6.61 13.88 -0.98
CA VAL A 25 -5.62 14.22 -2.00
C VAL A 25 -5.32 15.71 -1.92
N VAL A 26 -4.03 16.06 -1.94
CA VAL A 26 -3.58 17.45 -1.92
C VAL A 26 -3.78 18.05 -3.31
N ALA A 27 -4.51 19.17 -3.38
CA ALA A 27 -4.73 19.91 -4.63
C ALA A 27 -3.40 20.38 -5.24
N GLY A 28 -3.26 20.21 -6.56
CA GLY A 28 -2.03 20.44 -7.31
C GLY A 28 -0.93 19.41 -7.08
N GLY A 29 -1.19 18.37 -6.28
CA GLY A 29 -0.22 17.33 -5.95
C GLY A 29 -0.08 16.25 -7.03
N ARG A 30 0.98 15.44 -6.94
CA ARG A 30 1.24 14.33 -7.88
C ARG A 30 0.12 13.29 -7.89
N ALA A 31 -0.48 13.02 -6.73
CA ALA A 31 -1.60 12.09 -6.61
C ALA A 31 -2.84 12.59 -7.38
N GLU A 32 -3.15 13.89 -7.32
CA GLU A 32 -4.24 14.49 -8.12
C GLU A 32 -3.93 14.44 -9.61
N ALA A 33 -2.68 14.75 -10.00
CA ALA A 33 -2.24 14.67 -11.40
C ALA A 33 -2.30 13.23 -11.95
N GLY A 34 -2.13 12.23 -11.08
CA GLY A 34 -2.31 10.81 -11.38
C GLY A 34 -3.77 10.35 -11.35
N GLY A 35 -4.73 11.24 -11.06
CA GLY A 35 -6.16 10.93 -11.04
C GLY A 35 -6.67 10.24 -9.78
N MET A 36 -5.86 10.15 -8.71
CA MET A 36 -6.26 9.53 -7.46
C MET A 36 -7.31 10.38 -6.73
N LEU A 37 -8.23 9.72 -6.03
CA LEU A 37 -9.32 10.37 -5.29
C LEU A 37 -9.34 9.95 -3.82
N ALA A 38 -9.95 10.79 -2.98
CA ALA A 38 -10.24 10.41 -1.60
C ALA A 38 -11.24 9.24 -1.59
N GLY A 39 -10.97 8.24 -0.76
CA GLY A 39 -11.78 7.02 -0.65
C GLY A 39 -11.23 5.83 -1.44
N ASP A 40 -10.38 6.07 -2.44
CA ASP A 40 -9.70 5.01 -3.19
C ASP A 40 -8.89 4.13 -2.25
N GLU A 41 -8.83 2.84 -2.58
CA GLU A 41 -8.05 1.85 -1.87
C GLU A 41 -7.06 1.21 -2.82
N ILE A 42 -5.77 1.29 -2.47
CA ILE A 42 -4.70 0.75 -3.28
C ILE A 42 -4.59 -0.75 -3.03
N LEU A 43 -5.02 -1.54 -4.01
CA LEU A 43 -5.00 -3.00 -3.95
C LEU A 43 -3.72 -3.59 -4.57
N ALA A 44 -3.16 -2.91 -5.57
CA ALA A 44 -1.94 -3.33 -6.25
C ALA A 44 -1.15 -2.12 -6.75
N VAL A 45 0.15 -2.31 -6.95
CA VAL A 45 1.06 -1.35 -7.56
C VAL A 45 1.94 -2.10 -8.55
N ASN A 46 2.02 -1.66 -9.80
CA ASN A 46 2.78 -2.30 -10.89
C ASN A 46 2.47 -3.80 -11.03
N GLY A 47 1.22 -4.19 -10.78
CA GLY A 47 0.76 -5.58 -10.82
C GLY A 47 1.07 -6.41 -9.55
N GLU A 48 1.72 -5.85 -8.54
CA GLU A 48 2.00 -6.51 -7.26
C GLU A 48 1.01 -6.08 -6.17
N ALA A 49 0.53 -7.02 -5.36
CA ALA A 49 -0.48 -6.76 -4.34
C ALA A 49 0.05 -5.88 -3.18
N VAL A 50 -0.75 -4.91 -2.78
CA VAL A 50 -0.49 -4.07 -1.60
C VAL A 50 -1.26 -4.65 -0.41
N SER A 51 -0.55 -4.95 0.67
CA SER A 51 -1.12 -5.55 1.90
C SER A 51 -1.77 -4.53 2.82
N GLY A 52 -1.32 -3.27 2.76
CA GLY A 52 -1.89 -2.21 3.57
C GLY A 52 -1.09 -0.91 3.53
N TRP A 53 -1.46 0.03 4.38
CA TRP A 53 -0.93 1.39 4.41
C TRP A 53 0.58 1.43 4.62
N THR A 54 1.12 0.61 5.54
CA THR A 54 2.56 0.54 5.78
C THR A 54 3.30 0.09 4.52
N HIS A 55 2.84 -1.00 3.89
CA HIS A 55 3.45 -1.51 2.66
C HIS A 55 3.36 -0.48 1.52
N TRP A 56 2.22 0.22 1.38
CA TRP A 56 2.07 1.28 0.39
C TRP A 56 3.09 2.42 0.58
N VAL A 57 3.27 2.89 1.82
CA VAL A 57 4.26 3.93 2.15
C VAL A 57 5.68 3.47 1.84
N ASP A 58 6.00 2.21 2.12
CA ASP A 58 7.31 1.64 1.84
C ASP A 58 7.58 1.56 0.33
N ILE A 59 6.60 1.15 -0.47
CA ILE A 59 6.68 1.17 -1.93
C ILE A 59 7.00 2.59 -2.44
N ILE A 60 6.25 3.61 -2.00
CA ILE A 60 6.49 5.01 -2.41
C ILE A 60 7.93 5.46 -2.06
N ARG A 61 8.39 5.17 -0.83
CA ARG A 61 9.73 5.56 -0.37
C ARG A 61 10.84 4.87 -1.14
N SER A 62 10.62 3.62 -1.55
CA SER A 62 11.56 2.84 -2.36
C SER A 62 11.58 3.26 -3.84
N SER A 63 10.56 4.00 -4.28
CA SER A 63 10.36 4.42 -5.68
C SER A 63 10.38 5.94 -5.86
N PRO A 64 11.41 6.66 -5.38
CA PRO A 64 11.47 8.11 -5.54
C PRO A 64 11.55 8.48 -7.03
N GLU A 65 10.76 9.47 -7.43
CA GLU A 65 10.72 9.99 -8.81
C GLU A 65 10.25 9.01 -9.90
N LEU A 66 9.93 7.76 -9.53
CA LEU A 66 9.38 6.77 -10.43
C LEU A 66 7.86 6.88 -10.52
N SER A 67 7.33 6.60 -11.71
CA SER A 67 5.88 6.41 -11.89
C SER A 67 5.48 5.06 -11.32
N LEU A 68 4.38 5.05 -10.58
CA LEU A 68 3.75 3.85 -10.04
C LEU A 68 2.39 3.69 -10.71
N ASP A 69 2.11 2.50 -11.23
CA ASP A 69 0.81 2.11 -11.80
C ASP A 69 -0.06 1.51 -10.69
N VAL A 70 -1.23 2.07 -10.43
CA VAL A 70 -2.12 1.71 -9.31
C VAL A 70 -3.55 1.49 -9.74
#